data_AF-L0AA93-F1
#
_entry.id   AF-L0AA93-F1
#
_cell.length_a   1.000
_cell.length_b   1.000
_cell.length_c   1.000
_cell.angle_alpha   90.00
_cell.angle_beta   90.00
_cell.angle_gamma   90.00
#
_symmetry.space_group_name_H-M   'P 1'
#
loop_
_entity.id
_entity.type
_entity.pdbx_description
1 polymer ?
#
loop_
_entity_poly.entity_id
_entity_poly.type
_entity_poly.pdbx_seq_one_letter_code
_entity_poly.pdbx_strand_id
1 'polypeptide(L)'
;MSCMSLDIKSLLSLPENKREETLKSIFSSLLGLQQDQVVNALTDFLKGLQTYANDNQYKEVCKTNLKIISSLPDNVAKQVIAMRLQAQNNLPENMKNRDKKVLNDAINESPYKEKILKLLS
;
A
#
# COMPACT_ATOMS: atom_id res chain seq x y z
N MET A 1 -9.34 20.43 -6.83
CA MET A 1 -9.65 19.05 -6.41
C MET A 1 -8.76 18.74 -5.23
N SER A 2 -9.34 18.48 -4.04
CA SER A 2 -8.55 18.18 -2.86
C SER A 2 -8.11 16.72 -2.94
N CYS A 3 -6.83 16.47 -3.23
CA CYS A 3 -6.23 15.15 -3.04
C CYS A 3 -6.44 14.77 -1.57
N MET A 4 -6.85 13.52 -1.34
CA MET A 4 -6.96 12.95 0.00
C MET A 4 -5.56 12.94 0.63
N SER A 5 -5.21 13.99 1.38
CA SER A 5 -3.94 14.04 2.10
C SER A 5 -4.09 13.16 3.33
N LEU A 6 -3.70 11.90 3.19
CA LEU A 6 -3.63 10.99 4.32
C LEU A 6 -2.53 11.48 5.27
N ASP A 7 -2.88 11.77 6.52
CA ASP A 7 -1.88 12.04 7.55
C ASP A 7 -1.15 10.74 7.90
N ILE A 8 0.01 10.56 7.26
CA ILE A 8 0.85 9.40 7.47
C ILE A 8 1.35 9.31 8.91
N LYS A 9 1.67 10.43 9.56
CA LYS A 9 2.18 10.39 10.94
C LYS A 9 1.11 9.84 11.87
N SER A 10 -0.13 10.30 11.72
CA SER A 10 -1.27 9.75 12.45
C SER A 10 -1.43 8.26 12.17
N LEU A 11 -1.44 7.85 10.89
CA LEU A 11 -1.55 6.44 10.51
C LEU A 11 -0.49 5.55 11.17
N LEU A 12 0.75 6.00 11.22
CA LEU A 12 1.88 5.25 11.77
C LEU A 12 1.80 5.07 13.30
N SER A 13 1.11 5.97 14.00
CA SER A 13 0.88 5.88 15.44
C SER A 13 -0.31 4.99 15.84
N LEU A 14 -1.14 4.56 14.88
CA LEU A 14 -2.32 3.76 15.18
C LEU A 14 -1.94 2.33 15.59
N PRO A 15 -2.66 1.74 16.58
CA PRO A 15 -2.60 0.31 16.81
C PRO A 15 -3.11 -0.46 15.59
N GLU A 16 -2.68 -1.72 15.44
CA GLU A 16 -2.88 -2.53 14.22
C GLU A 16 -4.35 -2.57 13.77
N ASN A 17 -5.29 -2.83 14.69
CA ASN A 17 -6.72 -2.89 14.39
C ASN A 17 -7.26 -1.56 13.83
N LYS A 18 -6.85 -0.43 14.42
CA LYS A 18 -7.27 0.91 13.95
C LYS A 18 -6.59 1.31 12.65
N ARG A 19 -5.34 0.90 12.46
CA ARG A 19 -4.64 1.07 11.17
C ARG A 19 -5.35 0.28 10.07
N GLU A 20 -5.75 -0.96 10.33
CA GLU A 20 -6.49 -1.78 9.37
C GLU A 20 -7.86 -1.17 9.02
N GLU A 21 -8.65 -0.75 10.02
CA GLU A 21 -9.92 -0.05 9.81
C GLU A 21 -9.75 1.19 8.93
N THR A 22 -8.75 2.02 9.25
CA THR A 22 -8.43 3.25 8.50
C THR A 22 -8.04 2.94 7.06
N LEU A 23 -7.12 1.98 6.85
CA LEU A 23 -6.67 1.60 5.52
C LEU A 23 -7.79 0.95 4.70
N LYS A 24 -8.66 0.14 5.30
CA LYS A 24 -9.85 -0.41 4.62
C LYS A 24 -10.79 0.68 4.12
N SER A 25 -11.01 1.72 4.93
CA SER A 25 -11.85 2.87 4.54
C SER A 25 -11.24 3.62 3.35
N ILE A 26 -9.92 3.85 3.38
CA ILE A 26 -9.19 4.50 2.28
C ILE A 26 -9.25 3.62 1.02
N PHE A 27 -8.97 2.32 1.13
CA PHE A 27 -9.06 1.37 0.02
C PHE A 27 -10.45 1.38 -0.63
N SER A 28 -11.51 1.36 0.19
CA SER A 28 -12.88 1.40 -0.31
C SER A 28 -13.17 2.69 -1.08
N SER A 29 -12.62 3.82 -0.62
CA SER A 29 -12.73 5.10 -1.32
C SER A 29 -11.95 5.10 -2.63
N LEU A 30 -10.76 4.50 -2.68
CA LEU A 30 -9.94 4.39 -3.88
C LEU A 30 -10.61 3.56 -4.98
N LEU A 31 -11.35 2.50 -4.63
CA LEU A 31 -12.04 1.64 -5.61
C LEU A 31 -13.14 2.38 -6.41
N GLY A 32 -13.59 3.55 -5.96
CA GLY A 32 -14.55 4.39 -6.68
C GLY A 32 -13.91 5.44 -7.61
N LEU A 33 -12.58 5.54 -7.64
CA LEU A 33 -11.86 6.55 -8.43
C LEU A 33 -11.39 6.00 -9.78
N GLN A 34 -11.02 6.91 -10.69
CA GLN A 34 -10.34 6.52 -11.93
C GLN A 34 -8.91 6.03 -11.64
N GLN A 35 -8.40 5.14 -12.51
CA GLN A 35 -7.11 4.48 -12.29
C GLN A 35 -5.95 5.45 -12.09
N ASP A 36 -5.88 6.53 -12.87
CA ASP A 36 -4.85 7.58 -12.76
C ASP A 36 -4.91 8.31 -11.41
N GLN A 37 -6.12 8.59 -10.92
CA GLN A 37 -6.34 9.19 -9.61
C GLN A 37 -5.90 8.25 -8.48
N VAL A 38 -6.18 6.94 -8.61
CA VAL A 38 -5.71 5.93 -7.65
C VAL A 38 -4.19 5.84 -7.66
N VAL A 39 -3.57 5.78 -8.82
CA VAL A 39 -2.10 5.72 -8.95
C VAL A 39 -1.45 6.95 -8.34
N ASN A 40 -1.97 8.15 -8.59
CA ASN A 40 -1.47 9.39 -7.99
C ASN A 40 -1.60 9.37 -6.47
N ALA A 41 -2.76 8.99 -5.94
CA ALA A 41 -2.98 8.88 -4.49
C ALA A 41 -2.05 7.85 -3.84
N LEU A 42 -1.83 6.70 -4.49
CA LEU A 42 -0.88 5.70 -4.04
C LEU A 42 0.56 6.22 -4.10
N THR A 43 0.95 6.97 -5.14
CA THR A 43 2.29 7.57 -5.23
C THR A 43 2.53 8.54 -4.09
N ASP A 44 1.56 9.39 -3.75
CA ASP A 44 1.68 10.33 -2.63
C ASP A 44 1.69 9.61 -1.27
N PHE A 45 0.89 8.55 -1.12
CA PHE A 45 0.93 7.68 0.04
C PHE A 45 2.31 7.05 0.25
N LEU A 46 2.92 6.51 -0.81
CA LEU A 46 4.27 5.93 -0.75
C LEU A 46 5.32 6.99 -0.42
N LYS A 47 5.26 8.18 -1.03
CA LYS A 47 6.16 9.29 -0.67
C LYS A 47 6.04 9.65 0.81
N GLY A 48 4.82 9.72 1.34
CA GLY A 48 4.61 10.02 2.74
C GLY A 48 5.17 8.93 3.67
N LEU A 49 4.99 7.65 3.35
CA LEU A 49 5.64 6.56 4.10
C LEU A 49 7.16 6.64 4.02
N GLN A 50 7.71 7.00 2.86
CA GLN A 50 9.15 7.20 2.69
C GLN A 50 9.68 8.30 3.62
N THR A 51 8.95 9.40 3.76
CA THR A 51 9.35 10.56 4.57
C THR A 51 9.20 10.32 6.06
N TYR A 52 8.12 9.67 6.49
CA TYR A 52 7.73 9.66 7.92
C TYR A 52 7.91 8.33 8.63
N ALA A 53 7.99 7.21 7.90
CA ALA A 53 8.13 5.90 8.50
C ALA A 53 9.60 5.46 8.54
N ASN A 54 10.00 4.81 9.63
CA ASN A 54 11.14 3.90 9.58
C ASN A 54 10.77 2.59 8.85
N ASP A 55 11.75 1.76 8.52
CA ASP A 55 11.53 0.53 7.74
C ASP A 55 10.57 -0.45 8.42
N ASN A 56 10.62 -0.57 9.76
CA ASN A 56 9.70 -1.45 10.49
C ASN A 56 8.25 -0.94 10.41
N GLN A 57 8.04 0.35 10.67
CA GLN A 57 6.73 0.98 10.56
C GLN A 57 6.13 0.85 9.16
N TYR A 58 6.94 1.10 8.13
CA TYR A 58 6.54 0.93 6.74
C TYR A 58 6.18 -0.52 6.45
N LYS A 59 7.02 -1.48 6.86
CA LYS A 59 6.76 -2.91 6.70
C LYS A 59 5.43 -3.32 7.32
N GLU A 60 5.12 -2.83 8.52
CA GLU A 60 3.86 -3.09 9.20
C GLU A 60 2.64 -2.52 8.46
N VAL A 61 2.76 -1.32 7.85
CA VAL A 61 1.73 -0.78 6.94
C VAL A 61 1.58 -1.67 5.70
N CYS A 62 2.68 -2.11 5.10
CA CYS A 62 2.66 -3.04 3.97
C CYS A 62 1.96 -4.36 4.34
N LYS A 63 2.25 -4.96 5.49
CA LYS A 63 1.58 -6.18 5.97
C LYS A 63 0.07 -5.98 6.13
N THR A 64 -0.36 -4.86 6.71
CA THR A 64 -1.78 -4.52 6.79
C THR A 64 -2.42 -4.42 5.39
N ASN A 65 -1.74 -3.79 4.42
CA ASN A 65 -2.22 -3.73 3.04
C ASN A 65 -2.30 -5.13 2.39
N LEU A 66 -1.30 -5.99 2.60
CA LEU A 66 -1.33 -7.37 2.08
C LEU A 66 -2.51 -8.16 2.65
N LYS A 67 -2.81 -8.01 3.95
CA LYS A 67 -4.00 -8.60 4.58
C LYS A 67 -5.28 -8.15 3.88
N ILE A 68 -5.44 -6.84 3.67
CA ILE A 68 -6.61 -6.28 2.98
C ILE A 68 -6.70 -6.80 1.55
N ILE A 69 -5.63 -6.75 0.77
CA ILE A 69 -5.62 -7.22 -0.63
C ILE A 69 -5.94 -8.72 -0.70
N SER A 70 -5.43 -9.52 0.25
CA SER A 70 -5.66 -10.96 0.28
C SER A 70 -7.13 -11.34 0.53
N SER A 71 -7.96 -10.44 1.08
CA SER A 71 -9.39 -10.69 1.28
C SER A 71 -10.27 -10.23 0.11
N LEU A 72 -9.71 -9.54 -0.88
CA LEU A 72 -10.43 -9.11 -2.08
C LEU A 72 -10.63 -10.26 -3.07
N PRO A 73 -11.65 -10.17 -3.95
CA PRO A 73 -11.74 -11.02 -5.15
C PRO A 73 -10.48 -10.91 -6.01
N ASP A 74 -10.02 -12.03 -6.57
CA ASP A 74 -8.71 -12.09 -7.26
C ASP A 74 -8.58 -11.08 -8.42
N ASN A 75 -9.64 -10.84 -9.19
CA ASN A 75 -9.64 -9.84 -10.26
C ASN A 75 -9.41 -8.42 -9.73
N VAL A 76 -10.06 -8.05 -8.62
CA VAL A 76 -9.90 -6.75 -7.96
C VAL A 76 -8.50 -6.65 -7.33
N ALA A 77 -8.05 -7.72 -6.66
CA ALA A 77 -6.73 -7.77 -6.04
C ALA A 77 -5.60 -7.57 -7.06
N LYS A 78 -5.69 -8.22 -8.24
CA LYS A 78 -4.73 -8.03 -9.33
C LYS A 78 -4.68 -6.59 -9.83
N GLN A 79 -5.83 -5.95 -10.02
CA GLN A 79 -5.90 -4.54 -10.44
C GLN A 79 -5.26 -3.61 -9.40
N VAL A 80 -5.55 -3.83 -8.12
CA VAL A 80 -4.96 -3.06 -7.02
C VAL A 80 -3.44 -3.22 -6.96
N ILE A 81 -2.94 -4.44 -7.10
CA ILE A 81 -1.49 -4.71 -7.13
C ILE A 81 -0.85 -4.01 -8.33
N ALA A 82 -1.45 -4.07 -9.51
CA ALA A 82 -0.95 -3.39 -10.71
C ALA A 82 -0.84 -1.87 -10.50
N MET A 83 -1.89 -1.24 -9.96
CA MET A 83 -1.87 0.20 -9.65
C MET A 83 -0.81 0.56 -8.60
N ARG A 84 -0.63 -0.27 -7.58
CA ARG A 84 0.43 -0.08 -6.57
C ARG A 84 1.83 -0.17 -7.18
N LEU A 85 2.08 -1.14 -8.07
CA LEU A 85 3.38 -1.28 -8.74
C LEU A 85 3.63 -0.13 -9.71
N GLN A 86 2.59 0.36 -10.39
CA GLN A 86 2.68 1.58 -11.19
C GLN A 86 3.04 2.79 -10.32
N ALA A 87 2.39 2.96 -9.17
CA ALA A 87 2.70 4.03 -8.23
C ALA A 87 4.14 3.95 -7.69
N GLN A 88 4.65 2.74 -7.41
CA GLN A 88 6.05 2.50 -7.05
C GLN A 88 7.00 2.89 -8.18
N ASN A 89 6.66 2.57 -9.44
CA ASN A 89 7.49 2.91 -10.60
C ASN A 89 7.59 4.42 -10.86
N ASN A 90 6.60 5.20 -10.41
CA ASN A 90 6.60 6.66 -10.49
C ASN A 90 7.45 7.35 -9.41
N LEU A 91 7.99 6.60 -8.44
CA LEU A 91 8.86 7.15 -7.41
C LEU A 91 10.27 7.43 -7.94
N PRO A 92 11.00 8.40 -7.37
CA PRO A 92 12.44 8.53 -7.55
C PRO A 92 13.18 7.23 -7.20
N GLU A 93 14.30 6.95 -7.87
CA GLU A 93 14.98 5.64 -7.84
C GLU A 93 15.32 5.17 -6.41
N ASN A 94 15.78 6.07 -5.53
CA ASN A 94 16.07 5.74 -4.13
C ASN A 94 14.82 5.30 -3.36
N MET A 95 13.71 6.02 -3.52
CA MET A 95 12.43 5.70 -2.88
C MET A 95 11.84 4.41 -3.45
N LYS A 96 11.91 4.22 -4.77
CA LYS A 96 11.49 3.00 -5.45
C LYS A 96 12.22 1.78 -4.90
N ASN A 97 13.55 1.86 -4.75
CA ASN A 97 14.36 0.77 -4.22
C ASN A 97 14.06 0.46 -2.76
N ARG A 98 13.84 1.49 -1.93
CA ARG A 98 13.41 1.30 -0.55
C ARG A 98 12.02 0.66 -0.46
N ASP A 99 11.04 1.13 -1.25
CA ASP A 99 9.70 0.54 -1.29
C ASP A 99 9.74 -0.93 -1.72
N LYS A 100 10.51 -1.26 -2.77
CA LYS A 100 10.71 -2.64 -3.22
C LYS A 100 11.24 -3.54 -2.10
N LYS A 101 12.30 -3.09 -1.40
CA LYS A 101 12.90 -3.84 -0.30
C LYS A 101 11.87 -4.11 0.79
N VAL A 102 11.25 -3.04 1.32
CA VAL A 102 10.30 -3.14 2.44
C VAL A 102 9.05 -3.96 2.06
N LEU A 103 8.54 -3.80 0.83
CA LEU A 103 7.41 -4.58 0.34
C LEU A 103 7.77 -6.06 0.22
N ASN A 104 8.96 -6.39 -0.31
CA ASN A 104 9.41 -7.78 -0.40
C ASN A 104 9.59 -8.41 0.99
N ASP A 105 10.15 -7.67 1.95
CA ASP A 105 10.25 -8.12 3.34
C ASP A 105 8.86 -8.37 3.94
N ALA A 106 7.92 -7.45 3.73
CA ALA A 106 6.53 -7.62 4.16
C ALA A 106 5.86 -8.84 3.54
N ILE A 107 6.06 -9.10 2.24
CA ILE A 107 5.52 -10.28 1.53
C ILE A 107 6.14 -11.55 2.10
N ASN A 108 7.45 -11.58 2.32
CA ASN A 108 8.16 -12.76 2.82
C ASN A 108 7.75 -13.14 4.25
N GLU A 109 7.45 -12.15 5.08
CA GLU A 109 6.99 -12.36 6.46
C GLU A 109 5.46 -12.54 6.57
N SER A 110 4.71 -12.37 5.48
CA SER A 110 3.25 -12.40 5.50
C SER A 110 2.70 -13.82 5.42
N PRO A 111 1.66 -14.18 6.20
CA PRO A 111 0.93 -15.43 6.00
C PRO A 111 0.20 -15.48 4.64
N TYR A 112 0.10 -14.36 3.92
CA TYR A 112 -0.55 -14.27 2.62
C TYR A 112 0.43 -14.39 1.45
N LYS A 113 1.72 -14.68 1.70
CA LYS A 113 2.79 -14.73 0.69
C LYS A 113 2.38 -15.48 -0.58
N GLU A 114 1.93 -16.72 -0.46
CA GLU A 114 1.60 -17.56 -1.62
C GLU A 114 0.48 -16.96 -2.46
N LYS A 115 -0.58 -16.46 -1.82
CA LYS A 115 -1.68 -15.77 -2.51
C LYS A 115 -1.17 -14.52 -3.23
N ILE A 116 -0.35 -13.70 -2.57
CA ILE A 116 0.19 -12.47 -3.16
C ILE A 116 1.10 -12.79 -4.35
N LEU A 117 1.97 -13.81 -4.25
CA LEU A 117 2.83 -14.24 -5.36
C LEU A 117 2.02 -14.71 -6.58
N LYS A 118 0.93 -15.45 -6.36
CA LYS A 118 0.00 -15.86 -7.44
C LYS A 118 -0.71 -14.67 -8.09
N LEU A 119 -0.95 -13.59 -7.36
CA LEU A 119 -1.55 -12.37 -7.92
C LEU A 119 -0.55 -11.53 -8.71
N LEU A 120 0.75 -11.71 -8.47
CA LEU A 120 1.85 -11.04 -9.17
C LEU A 120 2.28 -11.75 -10.46
N SER A 121 1.94 -13.03 -10.62
CA SER A 121 2.14 -13.83 -11.84
C SER A 121 1.01 -13.64 -12.86
#